data_AF-A0A1D6N8X7-F1
#
_entry.id   AF-A0A1D6N8X7-F1
#
_cell.length_a   1.000
_cell.length_b   1.000
_cell.length_c   1.000
_cell.angle_alpha   90.00
_cell.angle_beta   90.00
_cell.angle_gamma   90.00
#
_symmetry.space_group_name_H-M   'P 1'
#
loop_
_entity.id
_entity.type
_entity.pdbx_description
1 polymer ?
#
loop_
_entity_poly.entity_id
_entity_poly.type
_entity_poly.pdbx_seq_one_letter_code
_entity_poly.pdbx_strand_id
1 'polypeptide(L)'
;MDFLQEQSVETTVAVAVAVAAVAAGGAFLLLRSRKPKGCLDPENFRKFKLVEKKQISHNVARFKFALPTPTSVLGLPIGQHISCRGQDATGEEVIKPYTPTTLDSDLGYFELVIKMYPQGRMSHHFREMKVGDYLSVKGPKGRFKYHVGQVRAFGMLAGGSGITPMFQVARAILENPNDNTKVHLIYANVTYEDILLKDELDDMAKTYPGRFKIYYVLNQVCVTFFRKFEGITVSTFFISCIGTH
;
A
#
# COMPACT_ATOMS: atom_id res chain seq x y z
N MET A 1 20.43 33.00 -62.49
CA MET A 1 21.09 32.78 -61.18
C MET A 1 20.10 32.19 -60.17
N ASP A 2 18.92 31.76 -60.62
CA ASP A 2 17.75 31.49 -59.77
C ASP A 2 17.65 30.02 -59.31
N PHE A 3 18.22 29.08 -60.07
CA PHE A 3 18.22 27.65 -59.74
C PHE A 3 19.02 27.30 -58.46
N LEU A 4 20.13 28.01 -58.22
CA LEU A 4 20.91 27.82 -56.99
C LEU A 4 20.20 28.42 -55.75
N GLN A 5 19.35 29.42 -55.98
CA GLN A 5 18.59 30.07 -54.91
C GLN A 5 17.39 29.20 -54.50
N GLU A 6 16.70 28.57 -55.46
CA GLU A 6 15.63 27.58 -55.17
C GLU A 6 16.15 26.35 -54.40
N GLN A 7 17.28 25.75 -54.81
CA GLN A 7 17.88 24.63 -54.07
C GLN A 7 18.26 25.00 -52.63
N SER A 8 18.72 26.23 -52.39
CA SER A 8 19.08 26.70 -51.05
C SER A 8 17.86 26.83 -50.13
N VAL A 9 16.71 27.23 -50.68
CA VAL A 9 15.47 27.41 -49.92
C VAL A 9 14.86 26.05 -49.56
N GLU A 10 14.78 25.11 -50.50
CA GLU A 10 14.27 23.76 -50.23
C GLU A 10 15.09 23.04 -49.15
N THR A 11 16.43 23.14 -49.23
CA THR A 11 17.32 22.52 -48.24
C THR A 11 17.13 23.15 -46.86
N THR A 12 16.96 24.47 -46.79
CA THR A 12 16.73 25.18 -45.52
C THR A 12 15.40 24.82 -44.88
N VAL A 13 14.33 24.70 -45.69
CA VAL A 13 13.01 24.28 -45.21
C VAL A 13 13.04 22.83 -44.73
N ALA A 14 13.70 21.92 -45.46
CA ALA A 14 13.83 20.53 -45.06
C ALA A 14 14.58 20.37 -43.72
N VAL A 15 15.67 21.11 -43.53
CA VAL A 15 16.42 21.13 -42.27
C VAL A 15 15.58 21.70 -41.13
N ALA A 16 14.85 22.79 -41.36
CA ALA A 16 13.97 23.38 -40.34
C ALA A 16 12.86 22.42 -39.88
N VAL A 17 12.23 21.70 -40.82
CA VAL A 17 11.21 20.69 -40.51
C VAL A 17 11.80 19.52 -39.72
N ALA A 18 12.98 19.03 -40.11
CA ALA A 18 13.67 17.96 -39.40
C ALA A 18 14.02 18.36 -37.96
N VAL A 19 14.53 19.58 -37.75
CA VAL A 19 14.85 20.11 -36.42
C VAL A 19 13.58 20.26 -35.57
N ALA A 20 12.49 20.77 -36.15
CA ALA A 20 11.21 20.88 -35.45
C ALA A 20 10.64 19.51 -35.04
N ALA A 21 10.74 18.51 -35.91
CA ALA A 21 10.29 17.14 -35.62
C ALA A 21 11.13 16.48 -34.51
N VAL A 22 12.45 16.66 -34.52
CA VAL A 22 13.35 16.16 -33.47
C VAL A 22 13.09 16.88 -32.14
N ALA A 23 12.89 18.20 -32.16
CA ALA A 23 12.57 18.97 -30.95
C ALA A 23 11.21 18.58 -30.36
N ALA A 24 10.18 18.43 -31.20
CA ALA A 24 8.86 17.98 -30.77
C ALA A 24 8.88 16.54 -30.25
N GLY A 25 9.60 15.64 -30.93
CA GLY A 25 9.80 14.26 -30.49
C GLY A 25 10.57 14.19 -29.16
N GLY A 26 11.64 14.97 -29.01
CA GLY A 26 12.40 15.09 -27.77
C GLY A 26 11.57 15.67 -26.62
N ALA A 27 10.80 16.73 -26.87
CA ALA A 27 9.89 17.31 -25.88
C ALA A 27 8.77 16.33 -25.50
N PHE A 28 8.19 15.61 -26.46
CA PHE A 28 7.18 14.59 -26.22
C PHE A 28 7.73 13.42 -25.39
N LEU A 29 8.95 12.95 -25.68
CA LEU A 29 9.62 11.92 -24.89
C LEU A 29 9.98 12.40 -23.48
N LEU A 30 10.44 13.65 -23.33
CA LEU A 30 10.74 14.26 -22.03
C LEU A 30 9.48 14.47 -21.18
N LEU A 31 8.38 14.91 -21.80
CA LEU A 31 7.08 15.04 -21.14
C LEU A 31 6.50 13.67 -20.75
N ARG A 32 6.68 12.64 -21.59
CA ARG A 32 6.24 11.27 -21.34
C ARG A 32 7.08 10.55 -20.27
N SER A 33 8.34 10.93 -20.08
CA SER A 33 9.29 10.27 -19.16
C SER A 33 9.29 10.85 -17.74
N ARG A 34 8.53 11.92 -17.46
CA ARG A 34 8.41 12.45 -16.10
C ARG A 34 7.54 11.52 -15.26
N LYS A 35 8.16 10.54 -14.61
CA LYS A 35 7.54 9.79 -13.50
C LYS A 35 7.00 10.83 -12.50
N PRO A 36 5.73 10.71 -12.06
CA PRO A 36 5.18 11.65 -11.10
C PRO A 36 6.05 11.64 -9.84
N LYS A 37 6.48 12.83 -9.42
CA LYS A 37 7.29 12.99 -8.21
C LYS A 37 6.43 12.63 -7.01
N GLY A 38 6.87 11.65 -6.22
CA GLY A 38 6.18 11.23 -5.01
C GLY A 38 5.97 12.36 -4.00
N CYS A 39 4.90 12.29 -3.23
CA CYS A 39 4.56 13.31 -2.23
C CYS A 39 5.35 13.19 -0.92
N LEU A 40 6.03 12.06 -0.70
CA LEU A 40 6.82 11.81 0.50
C LEU A 40 8.16 12.56 0.53
N ASP A 41 8.69 12.78 1.74
CA ASP A 41 9.98 13.41 2.02
C ASP A 41 10.76 12.57 3.05
N PRO A 42 11.96 12.04 2.71
CA PRO A 42 12.68 11.13 3.59
C PRO A 42 13.20 11.80 4.86
N GLU A 43 13.45 13.11 4.81
CA GLU A 43 14.12 13.86 5.86
C GLU A 43 13.11 14.65 6.70
N ASN A 44 12.11 15.24 6.05
CA ASN A 44 11.17 16.16 6.68
C ASN A 44 9.76 15.59 6.81
N PHE A 45 9.02 16.05 7.82
CA PHE A 45 7.60 15.72 7.96
C PHE A 45 6.76 16.62 7.06
N ARG A 46 5.88 16.02 6.28
CA ARG A 46 4.84 16.69 5.48
C ARG A 46 3.46 16.41 6.04
N LYS A 47 2.55 17.36 5.94
CA LYS A 47 1.20 17.25 6.47
C LYS A 47 0.23 16.80 5.37
N PHE A 48 -0.59 15.81 5.67
CA PHE A 48 -1.64 15.31 4.78
C PHE A 48 -3.00 15.38 5.46
N LYS A 49 -4.00 15.90 4.73
CA LYS A 49 -5.33 16.15 5.28
C LYS A 49 -6.14 14.86 5.33
N LEU A 50 -6.73 14.53 6.48
CA LEU A 50 -7.72 13.47 6.60
C LEU A 50 -9.02 13.91 5.91
N VAL A 51 -9.40 13.20 4.86
CA VAL A 51 -10.63 13.49 4.09
C VAL A 51 -11.76 12.52 4.40
N GLU A 52 -11.44 11.33 4.90
CA GLU A 52 -12.45 10.33 5.27
C GLU A 52 -11.95 9.47 6.42
N LYS A 53 -12.85 9.18 7.38
CA LYS A 53 -12.63 8.22 8.46
C LYS A 53 -13.80 7.24 8.46
N LYS A 54 -13.53 5.97 8.17
CA LYS A 54 -14.54 4.90 8.14
C LYS A 54 -14.26 3.90 9.25
N GLN A 55 -15.19 3.76 10.19
CA GLN A 55 -15.11 2.73 11.22
C GLN A 55 -15.38 1.36 10.58
N ILE A 56 -14.49 0.39 10.78
CA ILE A 56 -14.62 -0.98 10.25
C ILE A 56 -15.12 -1.92 11.36
N SER A 57 -14.54 -1.83 12.56
CA SER A 57 -14.93 -2.62 13.72
C SER A 57 -14.81 -1.79 15.00
N HIS A 58 -15.08 -2.35 16.18
CA HIS A 58 -14.99 -1.60 17.45
C HIS A 58 -13.61 -0.97 17.72
N ASN A 59 -12.52 -1.58 17.21
CA ASN A 59 -11.15 -1.11 17.42
C ASN A 59 -10.38 -0.87 16.11
N VAL A 60 -11.04 -0.88 14.95
CA VAL A 60 -10.38 -0.66 13.65
C VAL A 60 -11.09 0.42 12.86
N ALA A 61 -10.32 1.35 12.32
CA ALA A 61 -10.81 2.35 11.39
C ALA A 61 -9.85 2.53 10.20
N ARG A 62 -10.43 2.89 9.06
CA ARG A 62 -9.72 3.30 7.85
C ARG A 62 -9.68 4.82 7.78
N PHE A 63 -8.50 5.35 7.54
CA PHE A 63 -8.23 6.78 7.44
C PHE A 63 -7.70 7.08 6.05
N LYS A 64 -8.42 7.91 5.31
CA LYS A 64 -8.06 8.31 3.94
C LYS A 64 -7.50 9.72 3.95
N PHE A 65 -6.26 9.86 3.50
CA PHE A 65 -5.55 11.13 3.47
C PHE A 65 -5.40 11.62 2.04
N ALA A 66 -5.75 12.88 1.78
CA ALA A 66 -5.58 13.47 0.46
C ALA A 66 -4.11 13.83 0.18
N LEU A 67 -3.70 13.57 -1.05
CA LEU A 67 -2.46 14.07 -1.63
C LEU A 67 -2.68 15.48 -2.23
N PRO A 68 -1.62 16.23 -2.58
CA PRO A 68 -1.74 17.61 -3.07
C PRO A 68 -2.63 17.78 -4.30
N THR A 69 -2.68 16.78 -5.20
CA THR A 69 -3.55 16.79 -6.37
C THR A 69 -4.24 15.43 -6.55
N PRO A 70 -5.40 15.36 -7.25
CA PRO A 70 -6.07 14.09 -7.55
C PRO A 70 -5.24 13.10 -8.39
N THR A 71 -4.20 13.58 -9.07
CA THR A 71 -3.30 12.79 -9.92
C THR A 71 -1.96 12.48 -9.25
N SER A 72 -1.74 13.01 -8.03
CA SER A 72 -0.51 12.77 -7.29
C SER A 72 -0.43 11.31 -6.82
N VAL A 73 0.80 10.81 -6.68
CA VAL A 73 1.08 9.50 -6.07
C VAL A 73 1.83 9.71 -4.76
N LEU A 74 1.66 8.79 -3.81
CA LEU A 74 2.39 8.87 -2.55
C LEU A 74 3.90 8.74 -2.79
N GLY A 75 4.30 7.85 -3.71
CA GLY A 75 5.69 7.59 -4.05
C GLY A 75 6.38 6.73 -2.99
N LEU A 76 5.67 5.73 -2.46
CA LEU A 76 6.20 4.79 -1.47
C LEU A 76 6.67 3.51 -2.17
N PRO A 77 7.98 3.23 -2.24
CA PRO A 77 8.47 1.98 -2.81
C PRO A 77 7.90 0.76 -2.09
N ILE A 78 7.57 -0.27 -2.86
CA ILE A 78 6.98 -1.51 -2.33
C ILE A 78 7.94 -2.19 -1.35
N GLY A 79 7.44 -2.50 -0.15
CA GLY A 79 8.24 -3.06 0.94
C GLY A 79 8.76 -2.02 1.94
N GLN A 80 8.55 -0.74 1.67
CA GLN A 80 8.85 0.37 2.58
C GLN A 80 7.57 0.88 3.26
N HIS A 81 7.76 1.66 4.32
CA HIS A 81 6.69 2.23 5.14
C HIS A 81 6.91 3.73 5.38
N ILE A 82 5.93 4.38 6.00
CA ILE A 82 6.00 5.79 6.40
C ILE A 82 6.08 5.92 7.92
N SER A 83 6.69 6.99 8.41
CA SER A 83 6.66 7.38 9.82
C SER A 83 5.58 8.44 10.03
N CYS A 84 4.59 8.13 10.85
CA CYS A 84 3.54 9.06 11.23
C CYS A 84 3.84 9.65 12.59
N ARG A 85 3.60 10.95 12.75
CA ARG A 85 3.81 11.70 13.97
C ARG A 85 2.49 12.23 14.49
N GLY A 86 2.22 11.95 15.76
CA GLY A 86 1.01 12.33 16.47
C GLY A 86 1.30 12.71 17.92
N GLN A 87 0.24 12.77 18.73
CA GLN A 87 0.29 13.09 20.15
C GLN A 87 -0.53 12.06 20.95
N ASP A 88 -0.03 11.68 22.11
CA ASP A 88 -0.76 10.80 23.03
C ASP A 88 -1.72 11.59 23.94
N ALA A 89 -2.29 10.89 24.94
CA ALA A 89 -3.27 11.46 25.86
C ALA A 89 -2.69 12.56 26.78
N THR A 90 -1.38 12.59 26.98
CA THR A 90 -0.70 13.61 27.80
C THR A 90 -0.14 14.75 26.94
N GLY A 91 -0.35 14.69 25.62
CA GLY A 91 0.16 15.68 24.66
C GLY A 91 1.61 15.45 24.23
N GLU A 92 2.24 14.35 24.63
CA GLU A 92 3.61 14.04 24.22
C GLU A 92 3.67 13.55 22.78
N GLU A 93 4.73 13.94 22.06
CA GLU A 93 4.92 13.52 20.67
C GLU A 93 5.21 12.01 20.59
N VAL A 94 4.51 11.34 19.68
CA VAL A 94 4.73 9.93 19.38
C VAL A 94 4.91 9.74 17.88
N ILE A 95 5.97 9.02 17.50
CA ILE A 95 6.27 8.65 16.12
C ILE A 95 6.18 7.14 15.98
N LYS A 96 5.37 6.64 15.03
CA LYS A 96 5.23 5.21 14.75
C LYS A 96 5.22 4.93 13.25
N PRO A 97 5.79 3.78 12.83
CA PRO A 97 5.73 3.35 11.44
C PRO A 97 4.33 2.83 11.08
N TYR A 98 3.89 3.13 9.87
CA TYR A 98 2.67 2.58 9.27
C TYR A 98 2.90 2.28 7.79
N THR A 99 2.30 1.20 7.30
CA THR A 99 2.33 0.86 5.87
C THR A 99 0.94 1.13 5.30
N PRO A 100 0.82 2.06 4.34
CA PRO A 100 -0.43 2.29 3.63
C PRO A 100 -0.93 1.03 2.92
N THR A 101 -2.25 0.87 2.87
CA THR A 101 -2.93 -0.20 2.14
C THR A 101 -3.15 0.14 0.66
N THR A 102 -2.84 1.38 0.28
CA THR A 102 -2.85 1.88 -1.10
C THR A 102 -1.49 1.72 -1.78
N LEU A 103 -1.50 1.65 -3.10
CA LEU A 103 -0.32 1.64 -3.97
C LEU A 103 -0.24 2.95 -4.77
N ASP A 104 0.86 3.17 -5.49
CA ASP A 104 0.98 4.33 -6.40
C ASP A 104 0.03 4.26 -7.62
N SER A 105 -0.65 3.13 -7.84
CA SER A 105 -1.78 3.02 -8.76
C SER A 105 -3.05 3.71 -8.24
N ASP A 106 -3.16 3.91 -6.93
CA ASP A 106 -4.27 4.65 -6.30
C ASP A 106 -3.92 6.15 -6.28
N LEU A 107 -4.50 6.91 -7.20
CA LEU A 107 -4.15 8.32 -7.39
C LEU A 107 -4.87 9.24 -6.40
N GLY A 108 -4.15 10.26 -5.92
CA GLY A 108 -4.71 11.40 -5.19
C GLY A 108 -4.94 11.19 -3.70
N TYR A 109 -4.72 9.98 -3.17
CA TYR A 109 -4.87 9.70 -1.74
C TYR A 109 -3.96 8.55 -1.30
N PHE A 110 -3.85 8.38 0.03
CA PHE A 110 -3.39 7.12 0.62
C PHE A 110 -4.26 6.75 1.80
N GLU A 111 -4.34 5.46 2.10
CA GLU A 111 -5.13 4.94 3.22
C GLU A 111 -4.29 4.23 4.26
N LEU A 112 -4.64 4.47 5.52
CA LEU A 112 -4.14 3.73 6.67
C LEU A 112 -5.29 2.97 7.32
N VAL A 113 -5.13 1.66 7.48
CA VAL A 113 -6.03 0.85 8.31
C VAL A 113 -5.38 0.65 9.66
N ILE A 114 -5.97 1.25 10.68
CA ILE A 114 -5.39 1.36 12.02
C ILE A 114 -6.24 0.55 13.00
N LYS A 115 -5.62 -0.45 13.61
CA LYS A 115 -6.13 -1.07 14.84
C LYS A 115 -5.71 -0.21 16.04
N MET A 116 -6.70 0.33 16.73
CA MET A 116 -6.55 1.24 17.87
C MET A 116 -6.61 0.43 19.17
N TYR A 117 -5.51 0.44 19.91
CA TYR A 117 -5.40 -0.22 21.21
C TYR A 117 -5.79 0.76 22.33
N PRO A 118 -6.53 0.35 23.38
CA PRO A 118 -6.98 1.24 24.44
C PRO A 118 -5.84 2.07 25.09
N GLN A 119 -4.71 1.41 25.37
CA GLN A 119 -3.52 2.02 25.98
C GLN A 119 -2.44 2.43 24.95
N GLY A 120 -2.78 2.43 23.66
CA GLY A 120 -1.83 2.78 22.61
C GLY A 120 -1.64 4.29 22.50
N ARG A 121 -0.41 4.79 22.74
CA ARG A 121 -0.06 6.22 22.59
C ARG A 121 -0.47 6.80 21.24
N MET A 122 -0.05 6.16 20.15
CA MET A 122 -0.45 6.58 18.79
C MET A 122 -1.91 6.23 18.48
N SER A 123 -2.48 5.21 19.13
CA SER A 123 -3.90 4.89 18.99
C SER A 123 -4.79 5.99 19.57
N HIS A 124 -4.36 6.68 20.63
CA HIS A 124 -5.04 7.89 21.12
C HIS A 124 -5.11 8.96 20.02
N HIS A 125 -3.98 9.27 19.37
CA HIS A 125 -3.95 10.24 18.28
C HIS A 125 -4.99 9.96 17.18
N PHE A 126 -5.06 8.70 16.71
CA PHE A 126 -6.02 8.31 15.67
C PHE A 126 -7.48 8.28 16.15
N ARG A 127 -7.73 8.01 17.44
CA ARG A 127 -9.08 8.09 18.01
C ARG A 127 -9.60 9.52 17.95
N GLU A 128 -8.80 10.48 18.39
CA GLU A 128 -9.18 11.90 18.46
C GLU A 128 -9.22 12.60 17.10
N MET A 129 -8.50 12.07 16.10
CA MET A 129 -8.45 12.68 14.76
C MET A 129 -9.83 12.69 14.08
N LYS A 130 -10.20 13.87 13.56
CA LYS A 130 -11.44 14.15 12.85
C LYS A 130 -11.16 14.50 11.39
N VAL A 131 -12.15 14.27 10.52
CA VAL A 131 -12.08 14.69 9.12
C VAL A 131 -11.82 16.19 9.06
N GLY A 132 -10.84 16.61 8.26
CA GLY A 132 -10.34 17.98 8.22
C GLY A 132 -8.97 18.17 8.86
N ASP A 133 -8.61 17.30 9.83
CA ASP A 133 -7.31 17.35 10.52
C ASP A 133 -6.15 16.93 9.61
N TYR A 134 -4.92 17.13 10.08
CA TYR A 134 -3.71 16.81 9.33
C TYR A 134 -2.82 15.81 10.08
N LEU A 135 -2.37 14.78 9.38
CA LEU A 135 -1.35 13.85 9.86
C LEU A 135 0.02 14.27 9.33
N SER A 136 1.00 14.38 10.22
CA SER A 136 2.41 14.60 9.86
C SER A 136 3.07 13.28 9.48
N VAL A 137 3.60 13.18 8.26
CA VAL A 137 4.16 11.95 7.67
C VAL A 137 5.56 12.22 7.11
N LYS A 138 6.50 11.31 7.38
CA LYS A 138 7.86 11.32 6.84
C LYS A 138 8.16 9.97 6.19
N GLY A 139 8.85 9.94 5.06
CA GLY A 139 9.18 8.70 4.37
C GLY A 139 9.69 8.90 2.95
N PRO A 140 9.98 7.82 2.21
CA PRO A 140 9.84 6.43 2.63
C PRO A 140 10.91 6.00 3.65
N LYS A 141 10.62 4.94 4.41
CA LYS A 141 11.53 4.32 5.38
C LYS A 141 11.54 2.81 5.21
N GLY A 142 12.67 2.17 5.51
CA GLY A 142 12.86 0.72 5.40
C GLY A 142 13.92 0.35 4.37
N ARG A 143 14.56 -0.80 4.58
CA ARG A 143 15.64 -1.29 3.71
C ARG A 143 15.14 -2.21 2.60
N PHE A 144 14.05 -2.92 2.85
CA PHE A 144 13.48 -3.85 1.89
C PHE A 144 12.81 -3.06 0.76
N LYS A 145 13.12 -3.44 -0.48
CA LYS A 145 12.51 -2.91 -1.69
C LYS A 145 12.26 -4.07 -2.63
N TYR A 146 11.00 -4.30 -2.95
CA TYR A 146 10.62 -5.36 -3.87
C TYR A 146 10.89 -4.98 -5.32
N HIS A 147 11.36 -5.95 -6.11
CA HIS A 147 11.52 -5.84 -7.56
C HIS A 147 10.77 -7.00 -8.24
N VAL A 148 10.11 -6.70 -9.35
CA VAL A 148 9.31 -7.65 -10.12
C VAL A 148 10.18 -8.86 -10.52
N GLY A 149 9.68 -10.06 -10.24
CA GLY A 149 10.37 -11.30 -10.60
C GLY A 149 11.65 -11.58 -9.80
N GLN A 150 11.91 -10.87 -8.70
CA GLN A 150 13.10 -11.09 -7.86
C GLN A 150 13.11 -12.49 -7.23
N VAL A 151 11.93 -13.09 -7.01
CA VAL A 151 11.80 -14.44 -6.44
C VAL A 151 10.67 -15.20 -7.13
N ARG A 152 10.72 -16.54 -7.10
CA ARG A 152 9.64 -17.39 -7.63
C ARG A 152 8.37 -17.35 -6.78
N ALA A 153 8.53 -17.20 -5.47
CA ALA A 153 7.44 -17.22 -4.50
C ALA A 153 7.83 -16.51 -3.20
N PHE A 154 6.84 -15.87 -2.56
CA PHE A 154 6.93 -15.36 -1.19
C PHE A 154 6.15 -16.26 -0.23
N GLY A 155 6.80 -16.59 0.90
CA GLY A 155 6.13 -17.02 2.11
C GLY A 155 6.03 -15.84 3.07
N MET A 156 4.82 -15.48 3.47
CA MET A 156 4.53 -14.37 4.37
C MET A 156 3.90 -14.89 5.65
N LEU A 157 4.37 -14.37 6.78
CA LEU A 157 3.80 -14.61 8.11
C LEU A 157 3.37 -13.27 8.68
N ALA A 158 2.09 -13.13 8.98
CA ALA A 158 1.54 -11.92 9.57
C ALA A 158 0.79 -12.23 10.87
N GLY A 159 0.76 -11.26 11.77
CA GLY A 159 -0.07 -11.30 12.97
C GLY A 159 -0.67 -9.93 13.28
N GLY A 160 -1.96 -9.88 13.59
CA GLY A 160 -2.67 -8.64 13.90
C GLY A 160 -2.46 -7.54 12.85
N SER A 161 -2.04 -6.34 13.26
CA SER A 161 -1.76 -5.20 12.37
C SER A 161 -0.53 -5.37 11.47
N GLY A 162 0.30 -6.38 11.73
CA GLY A 162 1.45 -6.75 10.90
C GLY A 162 1.09 -7.27 9.50
N ILE A 163 -0.21 -7.34 9.16
CA ILE A 163 -0.68 -7.68 7.82
C ILE A 163 -0.42 -6.57 6.79
N THR A 164 -0.40 -5.31 7.19
CA THR A 164 -0.35 -4.18 6.23
C THR A 164 0.88 -4.15 5.32
N PRO A 165 2.12 -4.45 5.79
CA PRO A 165 3.27 -4.57 4.90
C PRO A 165 3.15 -5.77 3.93
N MET A 166 2.61 -6.90 4.42
CA MET A 166 2.41 -8.10 3.60
C MET A 166 1.35 -7.87 2.53
N PHE A 167 0.26 -7.19 2.89
CA PHE A 167 -0.81 -6.78 1.98
C PHE A 167 -0.28 -5.87 0.88
N GLN A 168 0.55 -4.86 1.22
CA GLN A 168 1.16 -3.97 0.22
C GLN A 168 1.99 -4.75 -0.81
N VAL A 169 2.86 -5.65 -0.36
CA VAL A 169 3.72 -6.45 -1.26
C VAL A 169 2.87 -7.42 -2.09
N ALA A 170 1.92 -8.12 -1.47
CA ALA A 170 1.03 -9.04 -2.17
C ALA A 170 0.21 -8.33 -3.25
N ARG A 171 -0.37 -7.17 -2.93
CA ARG A 171 -1.13 -6.35 -3.89
C ARG A 171 -0.27 -5.92 -5.07
N ALA A 172 0.94 -5.42 -4.81
CA ALA A 172 1.86 -5.00 -5.85
C ALA A 172 2.28 -6.15 -6.80
N ILE A 173 2.43 -7.37 -6.28
CA ILE A 173 2.73 -8.56 -7.08
C ILE A 173 1.51 -8.97 -7.91
N LEU A 174 0.34 -9.10 -7.26
CA LEU A 174 -0.83 -9.69 -7.89
C LEU A 174 -1.48 -8.76 -8.92
N GLU A 175 -1.50 -7.45 -8.66
CA GLU A 175 -2.06 -6.46 -9.60
C GLU A 175 -1.15 -6.19 -10.79
N ASN A 176 0.13 -6.59 -10.74
CA ASN A 176 1.04 -6.47 -11.87
C ASN A 176 0.91 -7.68 -12.82
N PRO A 177 0.44 -7.49 -14.06
CA PRO A 177 0.29 -8.59 -15.03
C PRO A 177 1.63 -9.17 -15.49
N ASN A 178 2.73 -8.43 -15.33
CA ASN A 178 4.08 -8.88 -15.71
C ASN A 178 4.81 -9.62 -14.58
N ASP A 179 4.18 -9.76 -13.41
CA ASP A 179 4.79 -10.42 -12.26
C ASP A 179 4.17 -11.81 -12.03
N ASN A 180 4.95 -12.88 -12.25
CA ASN A 180 4.46 -14.25 -12.07
C ASN A 180 4.76 -14.82 -10.67
N THR A 181 5.23 -13.99 -9.74
CA THR A 181 5.58 -14.42 -8.38
C THR A 181 4.35 -14.95 -7.64
N LYS A 182 4.49 -16.11 -7.00
CA LYS A 182 3.44 -16.68 -6.13
C LYS A 182 3.54 -16.13 -4.71
N VAL A 183 2.42 -16.00 -4.02
CA VAL A 183 2.36 -15.48 -2.66
C VAL A 183 1.56 -16.44 -1.79
N HIS A 184 2.19 -16.89 -0.70
CA HIS A 184 1.58 -17.74 0.32
C HIS A 184 1.61 -17.00 1.65
N LEU A 185 0.45 -16.73 2.23
CA LEU A 185 0.30 -15.98 3.46
C LEU A 185 -0.28 -16.86 4.56
N ILE A 186 0.39 -16.92 5.71
CA ILE A 186 -0.20 -17.40 6.95
C ILE A 186 -0.50 -16.18 7.82
N TYR A 187 -1.76 -16.01 8.22
CA TYR A 187 -2.21 -14.86 8.96
C TYR A 187 -2.84 -15.27 10.29
N ALA A 188 -2.17 -14.91 11.40
CA ALA A 188 -2.55 -15.31 12.74
C ALA A 188 -3.21 -14.18 13.54
N ASN A 189 -4.38 -14.46 14.14
CA ASN A 189 -5.13 -13.51 14.97
C ASN A 189 -5.67 -14.20 16.23
N VAL A 190 -6.10 -13.43 17.23
CA VAL A 190 -6.68 -13.99 18.45
C VAL A 190 -8.08 -14.51 18.15
N THR A 191 -8.97 -13.64 17.67
CA THR A 191 -10.34 -13.99 17.27
C THR A 191 -10.59 -13.73 15.78
N TYR A 192 -11.74 -14.16 15.28
CA TYR A 192 -12.13 -13.95 13.88
C TYR A 192 -12.35 -12.46 13.56
N GLU A 193 -12.92 -11.72 14.51
CA GLU A 193 -13.21 -10.28 14.39
C GLU A 193 -11.94 -9.42 14.34
N ASP A 194 -10.80 -10.00 14.74
CA ASP A 194 -9.51 -9.34 14.70
C ASP A 194 -8.81 -9.42 13.34
N ILE A 195 -9.32 -10.20 12.39
CA ILE A 195 -8.74 -10.37 11.06
C ILE A 195 -8.93 -9.07 10.27
N LEU A 196 -7.84 -8.30 10.12
CA LEU A 196 -7.83 -7.06 9.35
C LEU A 196 -7.77 -7.36 7.86
N LEU A 197 -8.47 -6.54 7.06
CA LEU A 197 -8.50 -6.64 5.59
C LEU A 197 -9.01 -8.00 5.08
N LYS A 198 -9.88 -8.67 5.85
CA LYS A 198 -10.32 -10.03 5.54
C LYS A 198 -11.01 -10.11 4.18
N ASP A 199 -11.94 -9.21 3.91
CA ASP A 199 -12.71 -9.23 2.66
C ASP A 199 -11.78 -8.97 1.46
N GLU A 200 -10.85 -8.02 1.58
CA GLU A 200 -9.86 -7.75 0.55
C GLU A 200 -8.93 -8.95 0.30
N LEU A 201 -8.47 -9.63 1.37
CA LEU A 201 -7.60 -10.81 1.25
C LEU A 201 -8.34 -12.00 0.64
N ASP A 202 -9.60 -12.23 1.02
CA ASP A 202 -10.43 -13.28 0.45
C ASP A 202 -10.72 -13.01 -1.03
N ASP A 203 -10.97 -11.75 -1.40
CA ASP A 203 -11.17 -11.37 -2.80
C ASP A 203 -9.88 -11.54 -3.61
N MET A 204 -8.70 -11.21 -3.08
CA MET A 204 -7.43 -11.54 -3.73
C MET A 204 -7.26 -13.04 -3.97
N ALA A 205 -7.68 -13.89 -3.02
CA ALA A 205 -7.60 -15.33 -3.16
C ALA A 205 -8.56 -15.87 -4.24
N LYS A 206 -9.76 -15.28 -4.37
CA LYS A 206 -10.73 -15.60 -5.42
C LYS A 206 -10.28 -15.12 -6.79
N THR A 207 -9.71 -13.91 -6.88
CA THR A 207 -9.27 -13.30 -8.14
C THR A 207 -7.99 -13.94 -8.66
N TYR A 208 -7.09 -14.39 -7.78
CA TYR A 208 -5.78 -14.94 -8.15
C TYR A 208 -5.51 -16.35 -7.57
N PRO A 209 -6.39 -17.35 -7.79
CA PRO A 209 -6.32 -18.65 -7.09
C PRO A 209 -5.04 -19.46 -7.39
N GLY A 210 -4.41 -19.23 -8.55
CA GLY A 210 -3.14 -19.87 -8.91
C GLY A 210 -1.88 -19.18 -8.36
N ARG A 211 -2.00 -17.92 -7.92
CA ARG A 211 -0.87 -17.07 -7.48
C ARG A 211 -0.95 -16.66 -6.02
N PHE A 212 -2.13 -16.56 -5.41
CA PHE A 212 -2.29 -16.17 -4.00
C PHE A 212 -2.99 -17.28 -3.22
N LYS A 213 -2.39 -17.69 -2.10
CA LYS A 213 -3.02 -18.57 -1.12
C LYS A 213 -2.88 -17.98 0.26
N ILE A 214 -3.96 -18.01 1.03
CA ILE A 214 -4.00 -17.54 2.40
C ILE A 214 -4.48 -18.64 3.35
N TYR A 215 -3.86 -18.70 4.53
CA TYR A 215 -4.21 -19.59 5.62
C TYR A 215 -4.42 -18.76 6.88
N TYR A 216 -5.65 -18.77 7.41
CA TYR A 216 -5.96 -18.08 8.66
C TYR A 216 -5.70 -18.99 9.85
N VAL A 217 -5.09 -18.45 10.90
CA VAL A 217 -4.83 -19.14 12.17
C VAL A 217 -5.46 -18.32 13.28
N LEU A 218 -6.31 -18.94 14.09
CA LEU A 218 -6.98 -18.29 15.21
C LEU A 218 -6.61 -18.97 16.52
N ASN A 219 -6.27 -18.17 17.54
CA ASN A 219 -5.99 -18.69 18.88
C ASN A 219 -7.29 -19.11 19.60
N GLN A 220 -8.35 -18.31 19.47
CA GLN A 220 -9.65 -18.55 20.06
C GLN A 220 -10.68 -18.76 18.93
N VAL A 221 -11.28 -19.94 18.92
CA VAL A 221 -12.38 -20.27 18.01
C VAL A 221 -13.71 -20.04 18.72
N CYS A 222 -14.60 -19.25 18.11
CA CYS A 222 -15.98 -19.16 18.57
C CYS A 222 -16.72 -20.47 18.25
N VAL A 223 -17.24 -21.14 19.28
CA VAL A 223 -17.85 -22.48 19.19
C VAL A 223 -19.06 -22.53 18.24
N THR A 224 -19.76 -21.41 18.03
CA THR A 224 -20.92 -21.33 17.11
C THR A 224 -20.52 -21.27 15.63
N PHE A 225 -19.25 -21.02 15.32
CA PHE A 225 -18.76 -20.72 13.97
C PHE A 225 -18.34 -21.95 13.15
N PHE A 226 -18.39 -23.15 13.74
CA PHE A 226 -17.81 -24.37 13.19
C PHE A 226 -18.55 -24.96 11.96
N ARG A 227 -19.73 -24.44 11.59
CA ARG A 227 -20.60 -25.05 10.57
C ARG A 227 -20.60 -24.41 9.18
N LYS A 228 -19.79 -23.38 8.89
CA LYS A 228 -19.96 -22.58 7.65
C LYS A 228 -18.72 -22.34 6.75
N PHE A 229 -17.62 -23.07 6.90
CA PHE A 229 -16.44 -22.82 6.04
C PHE A 229 -15.82 -24.09 5.45
N GLU A 230 -16.20 -24.40 4.21
CA GLU A 230 -15.33 -25.12 3.27
C GLU A 230 -14.24 -24.13 2.79
N GLY A 231 -12.98 -24.35 3.17
CA GLY A 231 -11.84 -23.59 2.62
C GLY A 231 -10.86 -23.00 3.63
N ILE A 232 -11.21 -22.92 4.92
CA ILE A 232 -10.23 -22.66 5.98
C ILE A 232 -9.75 -24.03 6.45
N THR A 233 -8.54 -24.45 6.06
CA THR A 233 -7.86 -25.52 6.78
C THR A 233 -7.46 -24.97 8.14
N VAL A 234 -8.41 -24.97 9.09
CA VAL A 234 -8.08 -24.83 10.50
C VAL A 234 -7.36 -26.13 10.85
N SER A 235 -6.02 -26.12 10.87
CA SER A 235 -5.32 -27.20 11.55
C SER A 235 -5.61 -27.00 13.04
N THR A 236 -6.67 -27.62 13.51
CA THR A 236 -6.93 -27.72 14.94
C THR A 236 -5.79 -28.55 15.51
N PHE A 237 -4.74 -27.91 16.00
CA PHE A 237 -3.89 -28.52 17.01
C PHE A 237 -4.76 -28.60 18.26
N PHE A 238 -5.58 -29.63 18.32
CA PHE A 238 -6.18 -30.12 19.56
C PHE A 238 -5.00 -30.50 20.45
N ILE A 239 -4.50 -29.57 21.27
CA ILE A 239 -3.86 -29.97 22.52
C ILE A 239 -5.02 -30.48 23.37
N SER A 240 -5.27 -31.78 23.23
CA SER A 240 -6.03 -32.57 24.18
C SER A 240 -5.35 -32.44 25.54
N CYS A 241 -5.74 -31.45 26.34
CA CYS A 241 -5.62 -31.55 27.79
C CYS A 241 -6.76 -32.45 28.28
N ILE A 242 -6.63 -33.75 28.02
CA ILE A 242 -7.20 -34.80 28.85
C ILE A 242 -5.99 -35.50 29.49
N GLY A 243 -5.95 -35.51 30.82
CA GLY A 243 -4.97 -36.23 31.63
C GLY A 243 -4.60 -35.44 32.88
N THR A 244 -5.46 -35.42 33.90
CA THR A 244 -5.24 -36.17 35.16
C THR A 244 -3.93 -35.83 35.88
N HIS A 245 -3.98 -34.86 36.80
CA HIS A 245 -3.85 -35.06 38.25
C HIS A 245 -4.17 -33.77 39.00
#